data_AF-A0A2V8XY65-F1
#
_entry.id   AF-A0A2V8XY65-F1
#
_cell.length_a   1.000
_cell.length_b   1.000
_cell.length_c   1.000
_cell.angle_alpha   90.00
_cell.angle_beta   90.00
_cell.angle_gamma   90.00
#
_symmetry.space_group_name_H-M   'P 1'
#
loop_
_entity.id
_entity.type
_entity.pdbx_description
1 polymer ?
#
loop_
_entity_poly.entity_id
_entity_poly.type
_entity_poly.pdbx_seq_one_letter_code
_entity_poly.pdbx_strand_id
1 'polypeptide(L)'
;GGECFGYREANRYKLFNEPELRRIVFNRLCLQFTQAGACREAPQVRLALACGKIKNDADRAKIHSHFEGQGWELWDEAWLREHLRHMADQGYENQVSAVVAKLLLRGKVD
;
A
#
# COMPACT_ATOMS: atom_id res chain seq x y z
N GLY A 1 -18.14 -9.79 -34.37
CA GLY A 1 -16.95 -9.03 -33.94
C GLY A 1 -16.94 -9.01 -32.44
N GLY A 2 -15.98 -9.68 -31.81
CA GLY A 2 -15.86 -9.75 -30.35
C GLY A 2 -15.26 -8.46 -29.83
N GLU A 3 -16.03 -7.68 -29.09
CA GLU A 3 -15.61 -6.39 -28.57
C GLU A 3 -14.68 -6.55 -27.36
N CYS A 4 -13.62 -5.74 -27.41
CA CYS A 4 -12.48 -5.68 -26.52
C CYS A 4 -12.86 -5.26 -25.09
N PHE A 5 -13.19 -6.22 -24.23
CA PHE A 5 -13.43 -5.94 -22.81
C PHE A 5 -12.18 -5.38 -22.09
N GLY A 6 -10.97 -5.79 -22.51
CA GLY A 6 -9.71 -5.39 -21.87
C GLY A 6 -9.25 -3.94 -22.12
N TYR A 7 -9.74 -3.24 -23.15
CA TYR A 7 -9.24 -1.89 -23.49
C TYR A 7 -9.78 -0.79 -22.54
N ARG A 8 -11.01 -0.96 -22.03
CA ARG A 8 -11.63 -0.01 -21.09
C ARG A 8 -11.02 -0.08 -19.69
N GLU A 9 -10.45 -1.21 -19.29
CA GLU A 9 -9.81 -1.40 -17.99
C GLU A 9 -8.38 -0.88 -17.97
N ALA A 10 -7.61 -1.13 -19.03
CA ALA A 10 -6.25 -0.62 -19.16
C ALA A 10 -6.17 0.92 -19.04
N ASN A 11 -7.17 1.62 -19.56
CA ASN A 11 -7.28 3.08 -19.54
C ASN A 11 -7.65 3.64 -18.14
N ARG A 12 -8.28 2.83 -17.28
CA ARG A 12 -8.61 3.23 -15.90
C ARG A 12 -7.41 3.19 -14.96
N TYR A 13 -6.41 2.36 -15.27
CA TYR A 13 -5.22 2.17 -14.44
C TYR A 13 -3.94 2.69 -15.10
N LYS A 14 -4.03 3.76 -15.89
CA LYS A 14 -2.87 4.37 -16.58
C LYS A 14 -1.72 4.71 -15.64
N LEU A 15 -2.02 5.12 -14.40
CA LEU A 15 -0.98 5.38 -13.39
C LEU A 15 -0.16 4.14 -13.03
N PHE A 16 -0.76 2.95 -13.11
CA PHE A 16 -0.10 1.68 -12.80
C PHE A 16 0.52 1.05 -14.05
N ASN A 17 -0.10 1.27 -15.21
CA ASN A 17 0.29 0.65 -16.48
C ASN A 17 1.31 1.47 -17.29
N GLU A 18 1.33 2.80 -17.14
CA GLU A 18 2.20 3.69 -17.91
C GLU A 18 3.30 4.30 -17.00
N PRO A 19 4.56 3.81 -17.09
CA PRO A 19 5.63 4.25 -16.20
C PRO A 19 5.98 5.73 -16.36
N GLU A 20 5.89 6.28 -17.58
CA GLU A 20 6.15 7.71 -17.82
C GLU A 20 5.08 8.61 -17.18
N LEU A 21 3.80 8.25 -17.32
CA LEU A 21 2.73 8.99 -16.65
C LEU A 21 2.92 8.94 -15.13
N ARG A 22 3.24 7.75 -14.59
CA ARG A 22 3.55 7.57 -13.18
C ARG A 22 4.69 8.49 -12.72
N ARG A 23 5.78 8.55 -13.47
CA ARG A 23 6.93 9.42 -13.17
C ARG A 23 6.53 10.90 -13.13
N ILE A 24 5.74 11.36 -14.11
CA ILE A 24 5.27 12.76 -14.17
C ILE A 24 4.39 13.07 -12.95
N VAL A 25 3.44 12.18 -12.62
CA VAL A 25 2.55 12.35 -11.47
C VAL A 25 3.34 12.36 -10.15
N PHE A 26 4.30 11.45 -9.98
CA PHE A 26 5.13 11.39 -8.77
C PHE A 26 6.00 12.62 -8.61
N ASN A 27 6.63 13.10 -9.68
CA ASN A 27 7.41 14.33 -9.63
C ASN A 27 6.56 15.53 -9.21
N ARG A 28 5.33 15.63 -9.74
CA ARG A 28 4.40 16.68 -9.35
C ARG A 28 3.97 16.55 -7.89
N LEU A 29 3.68 15.34 -7.43
CA LEU A 29 3.33 15.05 -6.04
C LEU A 29 4.46 15.47 -5.09
N CYS A 30 5.70 15.10 -5.38
CA CYS A 30 6.88 15.47 -4.59
C CYS A 30 7.02 16.99 -4.47
N LEU A 31 6.88 17.71 -5.59
CA LEU A 31 6.94 19.18 -5.59
C LEU A 31 5.85 19.78 -4.72
N GLN A 32 4.61 19.32 -4.84
CA GLN A 32 3.48 19.83 -4.06
C GLN A 32 3.64 19.58 -2.56
N PHE A 33 4.08 18.38 -2.17
CA PHE A 33 4.28 18.03 -0.76
C PHE A 33 5.46 18.79 -0.15
N THR A 34 6.54 19.01 -0.91
CA THR A 34 7.68 19.83 -0.46
C THR A 34 7.26 21.30 -0.32
N GLN A 35 6.53 21.85 -1.28
CA GLN A 35 6.03 23.23 -1.25
C GLN A 35 5.04 23.46 -0.09
N ALA A 36 4.24 22.45 0.25
CA ALA A 36 3.32 22.50 1.38
C ALA A 36 4.02 22.35 2.75
N GLY A 37 5.34 22.10 2.78
CA GLY A 37 6.07 21.79 4.01
C GLY A 37 5.69 20.43 4.64
N ALA A 38 4.94 19.60 3.91
CA ALA A 38 4.47 18.29 4.38
C ALA A 38 5.55 17.20 4.28
N CYS A 39 6.61 17.45 3.50
CA CYS A 39 7.73 16.54 3.32
C CYS A 39 9.05 17.31 3.24
N ARG A 40 10.14 16.63 3.62
CA ARG A 40 11.51 17.10 3.39
C ARG A 40 11.82 17.20 1.90
N GLU A 41 12.84 17.99 1.56
CA GLU A 41 13.35 18.07 0.19
C GLU A 41 13.80 16.69 -0.32
N ALA A 42 13.51 16.43 -1.61
CA ALA A 42 13.73 15.14 -2.29
C ALA A 42 13.04 13.93 -1.62
N PRO A 43 11.69 13.92 -1.50
CA PRO A 43 10.98 12.76 -1.00
C PRO A 43 11.05 11.59 -1.99
N GLN A 44 11.20 10.38 -1.47
CA GLN A 44 11.13 9.15 -2.27
C GLN A 44 9.71 8.59 -2.23
N VAL A 45 9.08 8.47 -3.40
CA VAL A 45 7.73 7.91 -3.53
C VAL A 45 7.85 6.40 -3.74
N ARG A 46 7.24 5.62 -2.84
CA ARG A 46 7.08 4.17 -2.97
C ARG A 46 5.59 3.87 -3.06
N LEU A 47 5.22 3.01 -4.01
CA LEU A 47 3.86 2.50 -4.09
C LEU A 47 3.70 1.37 -3.09
N ALA A 48 2.60 1.40 -2.35
CA ALA A 48 2.22 0.34 -1.44
C ALA A 48 0.78 -0.11 -1.73
N LEU A 49 0.51 -1.41 -1.62
CA LEU A 49 -0.85 -1.95 -1.60
C LEU A 49 -1.13 -2.58 -0.24
N ALA A 50 -2.11 -2.04 0.47
CA ALA A 50 -2.66 -2.65 1.68
C ALA A 50 -3.87 -3.51 1.32
N CYS A 51 -3.82 -4.82 1.60
CA CYS A 51 -4.94 -5.71 1.32
C CYS A 51 -5.17 -6.75 2.42
N GLY A 52 -6.43 -6.89 2.85
CA GLY A 52 -6.81 -7.77 3.95
C GLY A 52 -7.09 -9.22 3.55
N LYS A 53 -7.31 -9.52 2.27
CA LYS A 53 -7.57 -10.89 1.80
C LYS A 53 -7.01 -11.09 0.40
N ILE A 54 -6.08 -12.03 0.27
CA ILE A 54 -5.61 -12.54 -1.02
C ILE A 54 -6.23 -13.92 -1.23
N LYS A 55 -6.80 -14.15 -2.41
CA LYS A 55 -7.69 -15.30 -2.67
C LYS A 55 -6.99 -16.65 -2.48
N ASN A 56 -5.77 -16.79 -2.98
CA ASN A 56 -4.99 -18.02 -2.95
C ASN A 56 -3.52 -17.73 -2.62
N ASP A 57 -2.81 -18.68 -2.02
CA ASP A 57 -1.38 -18.53 -1.70
C ASP A 57 -0.49 -18.47 -2.94
N ALA A 58 -0.88 -19.16 -4.03
CA ALA A 58 -0.19 -19.05 -5.31
C ALA A 58 -0.28 -17.63 -5.89
N ASP A 59 -1.43 -16.96 -5.73
CA ASP A 59 -1.60 -15.57 -6.15
C ASP A 59 -0.85 -14.62 -5.22
N ARG A 60 -0.82 -14.90 -3.91
CA ARG A 60 -0.01 -14.16 -2.93
C ARG A 60 1.46 -14.16 -3.33
N ALA A 61 2.05 -15.32 -3.61
CA ALA A 61 3.46 -15.42 -3.98
C ALA A 61 3.77 -14.65 -5.28
N LYS A 62 2.90 -14.75 -6.29
CA LYS A 62 3.06 -14.02 -7.56
C LYS A 62 2.97 -12.51 -7.36
N ILE A 63 2.00 -12.04 -6.57
CA ILE A 63 1.83 -10.61 -6.28
C ILE A 63 3.05 -10.12 -5.50
N HIS A 64 3.52 -10.87 -4.49
CA HIS A 64 4.68 -10.49 -3.70
C HIS A 64 5.93 -10.36 -4.57
N SER A 65 6.22 -11.36 -5.41
CA SER A 65 7.35 -11.33 -6.33
C SER A 65 7.24 -10.19 -7.35
N HIS A 66 6.04 -9.90 -7.86
CA HIS A 66 5.83 -8.77 -8.76
C HIS A 66 6.09 -7.42 -8.07
N PHE A 67 5.60 -7.25 -6.84
CA PHE A 67 5.79 -6.02 -6.07
C PHE A 67 7.25 -5.81 -5.71
N GLU A 68 7.95 -6.85 -5.25
CA GLU A 68 9.39 -6.82 -5.00
C GLU A 68 10.19 -6.43 -6.25
N GLY A 69 9.88 -7.04 -7.40
CA GLY A 69 10.53 -6.73 -8.68
C GLY A 69 10.30 -5.30 -9.17
N GLN A 70 9.24 -4.63 -8.70
CA GLN A 70 8.96 -3.22 -9.00
C GLN A 70 9.41 -2.25 -7.89
N GLY A 71 9.97 -2.77 -6.79
CA GLY A 71 10.31 -1.97 -5.61
C GLY A 71 9.10 -1.42 -4.84
N TRP A 72 7.92 -2.02 -5.05
CA TRP A 72 6.68 -1.66 -4.37
C TRP A 72 6.53 -2.44 -3.08
N GLU A 73 5.73 -1.92 -2.16
CA GLU A 73 5.42 -2.57 -0.89
C GLU A 73 4.06 -3.28 -0.96
N LEU A 74 4.02 -4.51 -0.45
CA LEU A 74 2.77 -5.24 -0.27
C LEU A 74 2.52 -5.42 1.22
N TRP A 75 1.52 -4.74 1.75
CA TRP A 75 1.07 -4.88 3.12
C TRP A 75 -0.11 -5.84 3.14
N ASP A 76 0.21 -7.13 3.11
CA ASP A 76 -0.80 -8.17 3.15
C ASP A 76 -1.36 -8.36 4.57
N GLU A 77 -2.35 -9.24 4.69
CA GLU A 77 -2.98 -9.55 5.98
C GLU A 77 -1.97 -10.01 7.06
N ALA A 78 -0.94 -10.77 6.68
CA ALA A 78 0.05 -11.27 7.63
C ALA A 78 0.90 -10.12 8.14
N TRP A 79 1.42 -9.28 7.24
CA TRP A 79 2.15 -8.07 7.57
C TRP A 79 1.33 -7.14 8.46
N LEU A 80 0.06 -6.90 8.11
CA LEU A 80 -0.84 -6.04 8.89
C LEU A 80 -1.07 -6.58 10.29
N ARG A 81 -1.34 -7.87 10.44
CA ARG A 81 -1.55 -8.51 11.75
C ARG A 81 -0.29 -8.44 12.62
N GLU A 82 0.87 -8.68 12.02
CA GLU A 82 2.16 -8.59 12.70
C GLU A 82 2.47 -7.16 13.15
N HIS A 83 2.34 -6.17 12.26
CA HIS A 83 2.54 -4.76 12.61
C HIS A 83 1.54 -4.27 13.66
N LEU A 84 0.27 -4.67 13.58
CA LEU A 84 -0.73 -4.36 14.61
C LEU A 84 -0.37 -4.96 15.96
N ARG A 85 0.17 -6.20 15.99
CA ARG A 85 0.66 -6.84 17.21
C ARG A 85 1.87 -6.09 17.79
N HIS A 86 2.84 -5.73 16.95
CA HIS A 86 3.99 -4.94 17.39
C HIS A 86 3.58 -3.58 17.93
N MET A 87 2.68 -2.85 17.25
CA MET A 87 2.14 -1.58 17.77
C MET A 87 1.37 -1.76 19.08
N ALA A 88 0.69 -2.89 19.27
CA ALA A 88 0.02 -3.19 20.52
C ALA A 88 0.99 -3.56 21.66
N ASP A 89 2.13 -4.16 21.33
CA ASP A 89 3.15 -4.58 22.30
C ASP A 89 4.07 -3.42 22.72
N GLN A 90 4.34 -2.48 21.81
CA GLN A 90 5.07 -1.26 22.12
C GLN A 90 4.26 -0.41 23.12
N GLY A 91 4.94 0.00 24.20
CA GLY A 91 4.40 0.81 25.28
C GLY A 91 3.77 2.11 24.77
N TYR A 92 2.82 2.61 25.56
CA TYR A 92 1.90 3.72 25.28
C TYR A 92 2.57 4.97 24.65
N GLU A 93 2.79 4.97 23.33
CA GLU A 93 2.86 6.22 22.58
C GLU A 93 1.41 6.71 22.43
N ASN A 94 1.18 8.00 22.70
CA ASN A 94 -0.11 8.70 22.65
C ASN A 94 -0.67 8.80 21.21
N GLN A 95 -0.75 7.67 20.51
CA GLN A 95 -1.36 7.57 19.20
C GLN A 95 -2.62 6.72 19.32
N VAL A 96 -3.75 7.31 18.92
CA VAL A 96 -5.07 6.65 18.88
C VAL A 96 -5.00 5.31 18.13
N SER A 97 -4.11 5.20 17.14
CA SER A 97 -3.79 3.98 16.40
C SER A 97 -3.35 2.81 17.30
N ALA A 98 -2.51 3.05 18.31
CA ALA A 98 -2.06 2.01 19.24
C ALA A 98 -3.21 1.51 20.15
N VAL A 99 -4.10 2.41 20.56
CA VAL A 99 -5.30 2.05 21.35
C VAL A 99 -6.27 1.23 20.52
N VAL A 100 -6.56 1.65 19.28
CA VAL A 100 -7.43 0.89 18.36
C VAL A 100 -6.84 -0.47 18.02
N ALA A 101 -5.53 -0.57 17.77
CA ALA A 101 -4.86 -1.85 17.54
C ALA A 101 -5.02 -2.81 18.73
N LYS A 102 -4.83 -2.31 19.97
CA LYS A 102 -5.07 -3.09 21.19
C LYS A 102 -6.52 -3.55 21.32
N LEU A 103 -7.50 -2.69 21.03
CA LEU A 103 -8.92 -3.04 21.07
C LEU A 103 -9.28 -4.11 20.04
N LEU A 104 -8.82 -3.96 18.80
CA LEU A 104 -9.05 -4.93 17.72
C LEU A 104 -8.45 -6.31 18.05
N LEU A 105 -7.30 -6.33 18.71
CA LEU A 105 -6.64 -7.58 19.10
C LEU A 105 -7.22 -8.21 20.38
N ARG A 106 -7.74 -7.40 21.32
CA ARG A 106 -8.42 -7.87 22.53
C ARG A 106 -9.84 -8.36 22.27
N GLY A 107 -10.50 -7.89 21.22
CA GLY A 107 -11.85 -8.33 20.82
C GLY A 107 -11.92 -9.75 20.24
N LYS A 108 -10.78 -10.43 20.03
CA LYS A 108 -10.71 -11.88 19.81
C LYS A 108 -10.52 -12.58 21.16
N VAL A 109 -11.60 -12.70 21.92
CA VAL A 109 -11.73 -13.73 22.97
C VAL A 109 -12.69 -14.77 22.39
N ASP A 110 -12.12 -15.94 22.12
CA ASP A 110 -12.69 -17.22 21.63
C ASP A 110 -13.50 -17.21 20.33
#